data_AF-A0A2K5XKJ7-F1
#
_entry.id   AF-A0A2K5XKJ7-F1
#
_cell.length_a   1.000
_cell.length_b   1.000
_cell.length_c   1.000
_cell.angle_alpha   90.00
_cell.angle_beta   90.00
_cell.angle_gamma   90.00
#
_symmetry.space_group_name_H-M   'P 1'
#
loop_
_entity.id
_entity.type
_entity.pdbx_description
1 polymer ?
#
loop_
_entity_poly.entity_id
_entity_poly.type
_entity_poly.pdbx_seq_one_letter_code
_entity_poly.pdbx_strand_id
1 'polypeptide(L)'
;MGRTSKDKRDVYYRLAKENGWRARSAFKLLQLDKEFQLFQGVTRAVDLCAAPGSWSQVLSQKIGGQGSGHVVAVDLQAMAPLPGVVQIQGDITQLSTAKEIIQHFKGCPADLVVCDGAPDVTGLHDVDEYMQAQLLLAALNIATHVLKPGGCFVAKIFRGRDVTLLYSQLRVFFSSVLCAKPRSSRNSSIEAFAVCQGYDPPEGFIPDLSKPLLDHSYDPDFNQLDGPTRIIVPFVTCGDLSSYDSDRSYPLDLEDGSKYKYTPPTQPPISPPYQEACTLKKKGQLAKEIRPQDCPISRVDTLPQPLVAPQRHSLLAPEMEDNEMSCSP
;
A
#
# COMPACT_ATOMS: atom_id res chain seq x y z
N MET A 1 -20.94 -12.48 28.42
CA MET A 1 -21.39 -12.82 27.05
C MET A 1 -20.46 -12.17 26.05
N GLY A 2 -20.07 -12.89 24.99
CA GLY A 2 -19.17 -12.39 23.94
C GLY A 2 -18.58 -13.48 23.04
N ARG A 3 -19.32 -14.57 22.79
CA ARG A 3 -18.99 -15.57 21.74
C ARG A 3 -19.41 -15.02 20.37
N THR A 4 -18.82 -13.91 19.93
CA THR A 4 -19.26 -13.21 18.70
C THR A 4 -18.17 -13.00 17.65
N SER A 5 -17.01 -13.66 17.76
CA SER A 5 -15.87 -13.38 16.85
C SER A 5 -15.60 -14.40 15.74
N LYS A 6 -16.07 -15.66 15.84
CA LYS A 6 -15.84 -16.68 14.80
C LYS A 6 -16.84 -16.61 13.63
N ASP A 7 -18.04 -16.08 13.86
CA ASP A 7 -19.13 -16.09 12.86
C ASP A 7 -19.27 -14.77 12.08
N LYS A 8 -18.56 -13.71 12.49
CA LYS A 8 -18.45 -12.43 11.78
C LYS A 8 -17.20 -12.35 10.89
N ARG A 9 -16.72 -13.50 10.41
CA ARG A 9 -15.52 -13.51 9.57
C ARG A 9 -15.86 -13.00 8.18
N ASP A 10 -15.05 -12.04 7.78
CA ASP A 10 -14.99 -11.44 6.47
C ASP A 10 -15.25 -12.45 5.34
N VAL A 11 -16.21 -12.13 4.45
CA VAL A 11 -16.64 -13.04 3.39
C VAL A 11 -15.50 -13.42 2.45
N TYR A 12 -14.63 -12.48 2.10
CA TYR A 12 -13.48 -12.77 1.23
C TYR A 12 -12.42 -13.60 1.95
N TYR A 13 -12.35 -13.55 3.28
CA TYR A 13 -11.50 -14.46 4.06
C TYR A 13 -12.03 -15.90 4.04
N ARG A 14 -13.36 -16.08 4.10
CA ARG A 14 -13.99 -17.40 3.96
C ARG A 14 -13.81 -17.96 2.55
N LEU A 15 -14.17 -17.17 1.54
CA LEU A 15 -14.00 -17.51 0.13
C LEU A 15 -12.54 -17.84 -0.20
N ALA A 16 -11.57 -17.14 0.40
CA ALA A 16 -10.16 -17.43 0.18
C ALA A 16 -9.82 -18.86 0.58
N LYS A 17 -10.28 -19.30 1.75
CA LYS A 17 -10.03 -20.65 2.26
C LYS A 17 -10.75 -21.72 1.47
N GLU A 18 -12.01 -21.46 1.12
CA GLU A 18 -12.82 -22.36 0.31
C GLU A 18 -12.22 -22.58 -1.08
N ASN A 19 -11.64 -21.52 -1.67
CA ASN A 19 -10.98 -21.57 -2.98
C ASN A 19 -9.47 -21.86 -2.90
N GLY A 20 -8.94 -22.18 -1.71
CA GLY A 20 -7.53 -22.53 -1.55
C GLY A 20 -6.52 -21.37 -1.68
N TRP A 21 -6.96 -20.12 -1.67
CA TRP A 21 -6.08 -18.94 -1.64
C TRP A 21 -5.42 -18.75 -0.26
N ARG A 22 -4.13 -18.40 -0.25
CA ARG A 22 -3.37 -18.13 1.00
C ARG A 22 -3.92 -16.96 1.80
N ALA A 23 -4.45 -15.95 1.10
CA ALA A 23 -5.05 -14.78 1.73
C ALA A 23 -6.20 -14.24 0.89
N ARG A 24 -7.08 -13.48 1.54
CA ARG A 24 -8.19 -12.79 0.88
C ARG A 24 -7.76 -11.75 -0.16
N SER A 25 -6.51 -11.26 -0.08
CA SER A 25 -6.00 -10.27 -1.02
C SER A 25 -5.90 -10.80 -2.44
N ALA A 26 -5.91 -12.13 -2.65
CA ALA A 26 -6.05 -12.73 -3.96
C ALA A 26 -7.26 -12.18 -4.75
N PHE A 27 -8.40 -11.92 -4.08
CA PHE A 27 -9.59 -11.36 -4.73
C PHE A 27 -9.39 -9.92 -5.20
N LYS A 28 -8.47 -9.15 -4.61
CA LYS A 28 -8.18 -7.79 -5.05
C LYS A 28 -7.57 -7.83 -6.44
N LEU A 29 -6.53 -8.65 -6.63
CA LEU A 29 -5.88 -8.80 -7.92
C LEU A 29 -6.81 -9.40 -8.98
N LEU A 30 -7.62 -10.41 -8.62
CA LEU A 30 -8.63 -10.97 -9.55
C LEU A 30 -9.66 -9.93 -10.00
N GLN A 31 -10.10 -9.05 -9.09
CA GLN A 31 -11.04 -7.98 -9.41
C GLN A 31 -10.40 -6.86 -10.24
N LEU A 32 -9.14 -6.53 -9.97
CA LEU A 32 -8.36 -5.59 -10.79
C LEU A 32 -8.15 -6.14 -12.20
N ASP A 33 -7.78 -7.41 -12.34
CA ASP A 33 -7.61 -8.06 -13.64
C ASP A 33 -8.93 -8.07 -14.45
N LYS A 34 -10.07 -8.36 -13.81
CA LYS A 34 -11.37 -8.31 -14.49
C LYS A 34 -11.68 -6.94 -15.10
N GLU A 35 -11.28 -5.86 -14.43
CA GLU A 35 -11.54 -4.49 -14.88
C GLU A 35 -10.54 -4.01 -15.93
N PHE A 36 -9.25 -4.30 -15.73
CA PHE A 36 -8.16 -3.71 -16.53
C PHE A 36 -7.48 -4.70 -17.49
N GLN A 37 -7.94 -5.96 -17.53
CA GLN A 37 -7.38 -7.03 -18.37
C GLN A 37 -5.87 -7.21 -18.15
N LEU A 38 -5.42 -7.11 -16.89
CA LEU A 38 -4.01 -7.05 -16.50
C LEU A 38 -3.19 -8.25 -16.99
N PHE A 39 -3.80 -9.43 -17.12
CA PHE A 39 -3.10 -10.65 -17.52
C PHE A 39 -3.07 -10.88 -19.03
N GLN A 40 -3.75 -10.05 -19.83
CA GLN A 40 -3.81 -10.25 -21.27
C GLN A 40 -2.43 -10.05 -21.91
N GLY A 41 -1.91 -11.11 -22.54
CA GLY A 41 -0.59 -11.09 -23.20
C GLY A 41 0.60 -11.01 -22.23
N VAL A 42 0.37 -11.14 -20.92
CA VAL A 42 1.43 -11.23 -19.92
C VAL A 42 2.04 -12.63 -19.96
N THR A 43 3.36 -12.68 -19.96
CA THR A 43 4.15 -13.93 -19.94
C THR A 43 5.17 -13.94 -18.82
N ARG A 44 5.60 -12.77 -18.34
CA ARG A 44 6.54 -12.61 -17.23
C ARG A 44 5.98 -11.59 -16.24
N ALA A 45 5.76 -12.02 -15.00
CA ALA A 45 5.27 -11.16 -13.93
C ALA A 45 6.18 -11.17 -12.70
N VAL A 46 6.30 -10.01 -12.06
CA VAL A 46 7.00 -9.84 -10.78
C VAL A 46 6.00 -9.46 -9.70
N ASP A 47 6.02 -10.17 -8.58
CA ASP A 47 5.24 -9.86 -7.37
C ASP A 47 6.19 -9.36 -6.29
N LEU A 48 6.11 -8.06 -5.96
CA LEU A 48 6.95 -7.40 -4.96
C LEU A 48 6.22 -7.36 -3.61
N CYS A 49 6.98 -7.51 -2.51
CA CYS A 49 6.41 -7.62 -1.16
C CYS A 49 5.33 -8.71 -1.10
N ALA A 50 5.65 -9.86 -1.68
CA ALA A 50 4.68 -10.88 -2.04
C ALA A 50 4.14 -11.68 -0.84
N ALA A 51 4.81 -11.72 0.31
CA ALA A 51 4.44 -12.60 1.41
C ALA A 51 3.00 -12.33 1.90
N PRO A 52 2.15 -13.38 2.08
CA PRO A 52 2.46 -14.82 2.07
C PRO A 52 2.39 -15.50 0.69
N GLY A 53 2.20 -14.75 -0.39
CA GLY A 53 2.22 -15.22 -1.79
C GLY A 53 0.85 -15.35 -2.43
N SER A 54 -0.17 -14.64 -1.93
CA SER A 54 -1.53 -14.77 -2.48
C SER A 54 -1.69 -14.18 -3.89
N TRP A 55 -0.97 -13.10 -4.20
CA TRP A 55 -0.93 -12.53 -5.55
C TRP A 55 -0.09 -13.40 -6.48
N SER A 56 1.08 -13.86 -6.02
CA SER A 56 1.89 -14.88 -6.70
C SER A 56 1.09 -16.13 -7.09
N GLN A 57 0.19 -16.61 -6.21
CA GLN A 57 -0.71 -17.72 -6.52
C GLN A 57 -1.68 -17.39 -7.67
N VAL A 58 -2.25 -16.19 -7.67
CA VAL A 58 -3.16 -15.75 -8.74
C VAL A 58 -2.40 -15.65 -10.05
N LEU A 59 -1.22 -15.00 -10.04
CA LEU A 59 -0.37 -14.85 -11.21
C LEU A 59 0.02 -16.20 -11.80
N SER A 60 0.48 -17.15 -10.97
CA SER A 60 0.91 -18.46 -11.49
C SER A 60 -0.22 -19.28 -12.10
N GLN A 61 -1.45 -19.14 -11.60
CA GLN A 61 -2.64 -19.78 -12.16
C GLN A 61 -3.16 -19.11 -13.44
N LYS A 62 -2.92 -17.80 -13.62
CA LYS A 62 -3.50 -17.00 -14.70
C LYS A 62 -2.57 -16.78 -15.89
N ILE A 63 -1.27 -16.62 -15.63
CA ILE A 63 -0.25 -16.30 -16.65
C ILE A 63 0.42 -17.58 -17.20
N GLY A 64 0.20 -18.73 -16.55
CA GLY A 64 0.88 -19.98 -16.90
C GLY A 64 0.34 -20.68 -18.15
N GLY A 65 1.18 -20.78 -19.19
CA GLY A 65 1.22 -21.94 -20.09
C GLY A 65 2.05 -23.09 -19.47
N GLN A 66 2.05 -24.29 -20.09
CA GLN A 66 2.79 -25.45 -19.59
C GLN A 66 4.30 -25.18 -19.41
N GLY A 67 4.73 -24.74 -18.22
CA GLY A 67 6.14 -24.51 -17.87
C GLY A 67 6.36 -23.66 -16.61
N SER A 68 7.50 -23.86 -15.94
CA SER A 68 7.95 -23.06 -14.79
C SER A 68 8.70 -21.80 -15.23
N GLY A 69 8.70 -20.74 -14.39
CA GLY A 69 9.55 -19.55 -14.59
C GLY A 69 8.86 -18.28 -15.13
N HIS A 70 7.53 -18.25 -15.14
CA HIS A 70 6.75 -17.09 -15.61
C HIS A 70 6.52 -16.03 -14.52
N VAL A 71 6.67 -16.40 -13.25
CA VAL A 71 6.44 -15.50 -12.11
C VAL A 71 7.65 -15.52 -11.19
N VAL A 72 8.14 -14.34 -10.83
CA VAL A 72 9.16 -14.12 -9.80
C VAL A 72 8.52 -13.35 -8.66
N ALA A 73 8.59 -13.87 -7.44
CA ALA A 73 8.03 -13.25 -6.25
C ALA A 73 9.14 -12.87 -5.27
N VAL A 74 9.12 -11.64 -4.78
CA VAL A 74 10.17 -11.05 -3.94
C VAL A 74 9.57 -10.60 -2.62
N ASP A 75 10.17 -11.01 -1.52
CA ASP A 75 9.82 -10.50 -0.20
C ASP A 75 11.01 -10.60 0.76
N LEU A 76 11.05 -9.76 1.80
CA LEU A 76 12.03 -9.89 2.89
C LEU A 76 11.77 -11.16 3.72
N GLN A 77 10.50 -11.55 3.85
CA GLN A 77 10.06 -12.73 4.58
C GLN A 77 10.08 -13.98 3.69
N ALA A 78 10.54 -15.09 4.28
CA ALA A 78 10.46 -16.38 3.61
C ALA A 78 9.00 -16.79 3.35
N MET A 79 8.71 -17.17 2.10
CA MET A 79 7.41 -17.68 1.69
C MET A 79 7.45 -19.19 1.54
N ALA A 80 6.31 -19.84 1.79
CA ALA A 80 6.15 -21.25 1.45
C ALA A 80 6.20 -21.44 -0.07
N PRO A 81 6.83 -22.52 -0.58
CA PRO A 81 6.95 -22.78 -2.01
C PRO A 81 5.61 -22.72 -2.75
N LEU A 82 5.62 -22.17 -3.96
CA LEU A 82 4.46 -22.07 -4.84
C LEU A 82 4.76 -22.69 -6.21
N PRO A 83 3.92 -23.61 -6.71
CA PRO A 83 4.09 -24.15 -8.05
C PRO A 83 4.13 -23.05 -9.11
N GLY A 84 5.12 -23.12 -9.99
CA GLY A 84 5.30 -22.16 -11.09
C GLY A 84 5.85 -20.79 -10.71
N VAL A 85 6.15 -20.55 -9.42
CA VAL A 85 6.68 -19.28 -8.91
C VAL A 85 8.11 -19.47 -8.42
N VAL A 86 9.02 -18.65 -8.94
CA VAL A 86 10.35 -18.48 -8.36
C VAL A 86 10.23 -17.51 -7.20
N GLN A 87 10.78 -17.86 -6.03
CA GLN A 87 10.71 -17.04 -4.83
C GLN A 87 12.12 -16.56 -4.46
N ILE A 88 12.30 -15.25 -4.43
CA ILE A 88 13.53 -14.58 -4.00
C ILE A 88 13.25 -13.99 -2.62
N GLN A 89 14.05 -14.38 -1.64
CA GLN A 89 14.05 -13.70 -0.35
C GLN A 89 15.04 -12.53 -0.45
N GLY A 90 14.53 -11.32 -0.64
CA GLY A 90 15.36 -10.17 -0.98
C GLY A 90 14.71 -8.83 -0.67
N ASP A 91 15.54 -7.80 -0.61
CA ASP A 91 15.15 -6.42 -0.39
C ASP A 91 14.99 -5.72 -1.73
N ILE A 92 13.80 -5.20 -2.01
CA ILE A 92 13.46 -4.53 -3.27
C ILE A 92 14.25 -3.23 -3.51
N THR A 93 14.92 -2.69 -2.48
CA THR A 93 15.80 -1.52 -2.60
C THR A 93 17.20 -1.89 -3.11
N GLN A 94 17.53 -3.19 -3.18
CA GLN A 94 18.87 -3.65 -3.53
C GLN A 94 19.01 -3.99 -5.01
N LEU A 95 20.08 -3.52 -5.62
CA LEU A 95 20.42 -3.83 -7.01
C LEU A 95 20.65 -5.33 -7.24
N SER A 96 21.13 -6.06 -6.23
CA SER A 96 21.28 -7.52 -6.29
C SER A 96 19.94 -8.20 -6.56
N THR A 97 18.86 -7.75 -5.92
CA THR A 97 17.52 -8.29 -6.10
C THR A 97 16.99 -8.02 -7.51
N ALA A 98 17.20 -6.81 -8.05
CA ALA A 98 16.86 -6.52 -9.44
C ALA A 98 17.61 -7.42 -10.44
N LYS A 99 18.92 -7.63 -10.22
CA LYS A 99 19.74 -8.52 -11.06
C LYS A 99 19.26 -9.97 -11.01
N GLU A 100 18.89 -10.47 -9.84
CA GLU A 100 18.37 -11.82 -9.67
C GLU A 100 17.04 -12.03 -10.41
N ILE A 101 16.12 -11.04 -10.35
CA ILE A 101 14.87 -11.06 -11.12
C ILE A 101 15.16 -11.16 -12.63
N ILE A 102 16.04 -10.28 -13.14
CA ILE A 102 16.41 -10.25 -14.56
C ILE A 102 17.06 -11.57 -14.99
N GLN A 103 17.93 -12.13 -14.15
CA GLN A 103 18.58 -13.41 -14.40
C GLN A 103 17.56 -14.55 -14.52
N HIS A 104 16.53 -14.59 -13.67
CA HIS A 104 15.46 -15.58 -13.78
C HIS A 104 14.68 -15.50 -15.08
N PHE A 105 14.46 -14.28 -15.59
CA PHE A 105 13.86 -14.06 -16.90
C PHE A 105 14.86 -14.14 -18.06
N LYS A 106 16.09 -14.63 -17.82
CA LYS A 106 17.15 -14.78 -18.83
C LYS A 106 17.46 -13.48 -19.58
N GLY A 107 17.41 -12.35 -18.87
CA GLY A 107 17.64 -11.02 -19.43
C GLY A 107 16.40 -10.36 -20.04
N CYS A 108 15.27 -11.07 -20.15
CA CYS A 108 14.04 -10.48 -20.67
C CYS A 108 13.31 -9.65 -19.60
N PRO A 109 12.82 -8.45 -19.92
CA PRO A 109 12.05 -7.64 -18.98
C PRO A 109 10.64 -8.22 -18.73
N ALA A 110 10.10 -7.96 -17.55
CA ALA A 110 8.75 -8.32 -17.12
C ALA A 110 7.68 -7.55 -17.92
N ASP A 111 6.54 -8.18 -18.14
CA ASP A 111 5.36 -7.54 -18.75
C ASP A 111 4.50 -6.84 -17.69
N LEU A 112 4.48 -7.38 -16.47
CA LEU A 112 3.68 -6.91 -15.34
C LEU A 112 4.49 -6.94 -14.05
N VAL A 113 4.46 -5.85 -13.28
CA VAL A 113 4.98 -5.80 -11.91
C VAL A 113 3.82 -5.45 -10.98
N VAL A 114 3.64 -6.21 -9.90
CA VAL A 114 2.58 -5.99 -8.91
C VAL A 114 3.14 -5.86 -7.50
N CYS A 115 2.49 -5.09 -6.62
CA CYS A 115 2.89 -4.90 -5.22
C CYS A 115 1.67 -4.69 -4.30
N ASP A 116 1.30 -5.70 -3.49
CA ASP A 116 0.29 -5.58 -2.42
C ASP A 116 0.92 -5.28 -1.05
N GLY A 117 2.21 -4.90 -1.02
CA GLY A 117 2.95 -4.59 0.18
C GLY A 117 2.32 -3.44 0.98
N ALA A 118 2.32 -3.59 2.30
CA ALA A 118 1.98 -2.54 3.24
C ALA A 118 2.88 -2.63 4.48
N PRO A 119 3.31 -1.50 5.07
CA PRO A 119 3.99 -1.49 6.34
C PRO A 119 3.03 -1.91 7.47
N ASP A 120 3.59 -2.22 8.63
CA ASP A 120 2.80 -2.40 9.84
C ASP A 120 2.11 -1.07 10.20
N VAL A 121 0.78 -1.10 10.24
CA VAL A 121 -0.04 0.08 10.49
C VAL A 121 0.08 0.47 11.96
N THR A 122 0.56 1.68 12.22
CA THR A 122 0.75 2.23 13.57
C THR A 122 -0.53 2.80 14.15
N GLY A 123 -1.49 3.18 13.29
CA GLY A 123 -2.70 3.90 13.65
C GLY A 123 -2.56 5.42 13.57
N LEU A 124 -1.34 5.93 13.33
CA LEU A 124 -1.07 7.33 13.01
C LEU A 124 -1.12 7.49 11.49
N HIS A 125 -2.28 7.91 10.98
CA HIS A 125 -2.57 7.93 9.55
C HIS A 125 -1.53 8.67 8.70
N ASP A 126 -1.01 9.80 9.16
CA ASP A 126 -0.01 10.58 8.42
C ASP A 126 1.31 9.80 8.25
N VAL A 127 1.74 9.09 9.30
CA VAL A 127 2.95 8.26 9.28
C VAL A 127 2.72 7.02 8.41
N ASP A 128 1.57 6.38 8.55
CA ASP A 128 1.21 5.18 7.79
C ASP A 128 1.12 5.50 6.28
N GLU A 129 0.57 6.66 5.90
CA GLU A 129 0.52 7.16 4.52
C GLU A 129 1.93 7.42 3.98
N TYR A 130 2.78 8.11 4.74
CA TYR A 130 4.17 8.36 4.34
C TYR A 130 4.96 7.07 4.13
N MET A 131 4.85 6.11 5.05
CA MET A 131 5.54 4.82 4.96
C MET A 131 5.05 3.99 3.76
N GLN A 132 3.74 4.01 3.48
CA GLN A 132 3.20 3.37 2.29
C GLN A 132 3.72 4.03 1.00
N ALA A 133 3.82 5.36 0.97
CA ALA A 133 4.37 6.08 -0.17
C ALA A 133 5.85 5.73 -0.41
N GLN A 134 6.67 5.66 0.65
CA GLN A 134 8.07 5.24 0.54
C GLN A 134 8.20 3.82 -0.01
N LEU A 135 7.36 2.89 0.45
CA LEU A 135 7.34 1.52 -0.07
C LEU A 135 6.95 1.49 -1.56
N LEU A 136 5.98 2.31 -1.97
CA LEU A 136 5.59 2.43 -3.37
C LEU A 136 6.73 2.98 -4.23
N LEU A 137 7.46 4.00 -3.76
CA LEU A 137 8.59 4.58 -4.47
C LEU A 137 9.74 3.57 -4.63
N ALA A 138 10.01 2.77 -3.61
CA ALA A 138 10.97 1.66 -3.70
C ALA A 138 10.52 0.61 -4.74
N ALA A 139 9.23 0.24 -4.72
CA ALA A 139 8.65 -0.70 -5.68
C ALA A 139 8.69 -0.16 -7.12
N LEU A 140 8.43 1.14 -7.32
CA LEU A 140 8.56 1.82 -8.60
C LEU A 140 10.02 1.80 -9.06
N ASN A 141 10.98 2.07 -8.16
CA ASN A 141 12.40 2.12 -8.52
C ASN A 141 12.90 0.79 -9.08
N ILE A 142 12.63 -0.32 -8.38
CA ILE A 142 12.97 -1.63 -8.92
C ILE A 142 12.16 -1.96 -10.18
N ALA A 143 10.89 -1.54 -10.28
CA ALA A 143 10.08 -1.72 -11.48
C ALA A 143 10.74 -1.07 -12.71
N THR A 144 11.36 0.11 -12.58
CA THR A 144 12.07 0.75 -13.70
C THR A 144 13.26 -0.06 -14.24
N HIS A 145 13.82 -0.98 -13.44
CA HIS A 145 14.91 -1.85 -13.86
C HIS A 145 14.43 -3.13 -14.55
N VAL A 146 13.22 -3.60 -14.22
CA VAL A 146 12.74 -4.94 -14.61
C VAL A 146 11.57 -4.90 -15.59
N LEU A 147 10.85 -3.78 -15.69
CA LEU A 147 9.64 -3.67 -16.52
C LEU A 147 9.99 -3.30 -17.96
N LYS A 148 9.29 -3.90 -18.93
CA LYS A 148 9.47 -3.57 -20.36
C LYS A 148 8.76 -2.26 -20.71
N PRO A 149 9.23 -1.52 -21.74
CA PRO A 149 8.42 -0.46 -22.34
C PRO A 149 7.04 -0.97 -22.76
N GLY A 150 6.00 -0.20 -22.43
CA GLY A 150 4.59 -0.60 -22.60
C GLY A 150 4.04 -1.51 -21.49
N GLY A 151 4.86 -1.93 -20.53
CA GLY A 151 4.46 -2.81 -19.42
C GLY A 151 3.50 -2.15 -18.42
N CYS A 152 2.95 -2.96 -17.52
CA CYS A 152 2.03 -2.52 -16.47
C CYS A 152 2.65 -2.61 -15.08
N PHE A 153 2.30 -1.66 -14.22
CA PHE A 153 2.66 -1.63 -12.81
C PHE A 153 1.41 -1.42 -11.95
N VAL A 154 1.16 -2.33 -11.00
CA VAL A 154 0.00 -2.24 -10.10
C VAL A 154 0.47 -2.28 -8.67
N ALA A 155 0.16 -1.26 -7.88
CA ALA A 155 0.65 -1.21 -6.51
C ALA A 155 -0.36 -0.62 -5.53
N LYS A 156 -0.33 -1.12 -4.30
CA LYS A 156 -1.14 -0.61 -3.21
C LYS A 156 -0.72 0.80 -2.83
N ILE A 157 -1.71 1.64 -2.58
CA ILE A 157 -1.56 2.99 -2.06
C ILE A 157 -2.51 3.23 -0.90
N PHE A 158 -2.15 4.17 -0.02
CA PHE A 158 -3.07 4.78 0.91
C PHE A 158 -3.53 6.10 0.33
N ARG A 159 -4.82 6.19 0.02
CA ARG A 159 -5.42 7.37 -0.61
C ARG A 159 -5.77 8.40 0.46
N GLY A 160 -4.73 8.99 1.05
CA GLY A 160 -4.85 10.08 2.01
C GLY A 160 -4.77 11.45 1.34
N ARG A 161 -4.23 12.43 2.07
CA ARG A 161 -4.29 13.85 1.66
C ARG A 161 -3.38 14.15 0.47
N ASP A 162 -2.21 13.54 0.44
CA ASP A 162 -1.11 13.93 -0.46
C ASP A 162 -0.94 12.98 -1.66
N VAL A 163 -1.97 12.17 -1.93
CA VAL A 163 -1.97 11.18 -3.02
C VAL A 163 -1.77 11.79 -4.42
N THR A 164 -2.04 13.09 -4.60
CA THR A 164 -1.87 13.80 -5.88
C THR A 164 -0.40 13.87 -6.31
N LEU A 165 0.53 14.06 -5.36
CA LEU A 165 1.96 14.06 -5.65
C LEU A 165 2.40 12.71 -6.20
N LEU A 166 1.96 11.64 -5.54
CA LEU A 166 2.25 10.26 -5.91
C LEU A 166 1.78 9.93 -7.33
N TYR A 167 0.59 10.43 -7.71
CA TYR A 167 0.08 10.26 -9.07
C TYR A 167 0.89 11.02 -10.11
N SER A 168 1.29 12.25 -9.80
CA SER A 168 2.13 13.06 -10.70
C SER A 168 3.47 12.36 -10.94
N GLN A 169 4.06 11.79 -9.90
CA GLN A 169 5.29 11.00 -9.95
C GLN A 169 5.15 9.74 -10.81
N LEU A 170 4.04 9.00 -10.68
CA LEU A 170 3.78 7.83 -11.53
C LEU A 170 3.58 8.22 -13.00
N ARG A 171 2.88 9.31 -13.29
CA ARG A 171 2.63 9.78 -14.66
C ARG A 171 3.88 10.20 -15.43
N VAL A 172 5.02 10.42 -14.75
CA VAL A 172 6.31 10.61 -15.42
C VAL A 172 6.76 9.35 -16.16
N PHE A 173 6.37 8.17 -15.67
CA PHE A 173 6.84 6.88 -16.17
C PHE A 173 5.76 6.06 -16.88
N PHE A 174 4.49 6.51 -16.87
CA PHE A 174 3.38 5.75 -17.43
C PHE A 174 2.40 6.66 -18.17
N SER A 175 2.00 6.23 -19.36
CA SER A 175 1.00 6.91 -20.19
C SER A 175 -0.39 6.98 -19.54
N SER A 176 -0.76 5.97 -18.74
CA SER A 176 -2.03 5.91 -18.01
C SER A 176 -1.80 5.54 -16.56
N VAL A 177 -2.38 6.31 -15.63
CA VAL A 177 -2.38 6.05 -14.20
C VAL A 177 -3.80 6.22 -13.69
N LEU A 178 -4.35 5.16 -13.10
CA LEU A 178 -5.71 5.10 -12.55
C LEU A 178 -5.68 4.68 -11.08
N CYS A 179 -6.60 5.22 -10.28
CA CYS A 179 -6.80 4.78 -8.91
C CYS A 179 -7.95 3.79 -8.87
N ALA A 180 -7.70 2.58 -8.40
CA ALA A 180 -8.66 1.50 -8.36
C ALA A 180 -8.95 1.05 -6.93
N LYS A 181 -10.23 0.89 -6.57
CA LYS A 181 -10.63 0.27 -5.29
C LYS A 181 -11.46 -0.99 -5.55
N PRO A 182 -10.86 -2.19 -5.40
CA PRO A 182 -11.58 -3.45 -5.50
C PRO A 182 -12.63 -3.61 -4.40
N ARG A 183 -13.77 -4.22 -4.72
CA ARG A 183 -14.83 -4.55 -3.73
C ARG A 183 -14.38 -5.48 -2.60
N SER A 184 -13.30 -6.24 -2.81
CA SER A 184 -12.69 -7.06 -1.77
C SER A 184 -11.80 -6.28 -0.80
N SER A 185 -11.48 -5.02 -1.12
CA SER A 185 -10.89 -4.05 -0.19
C SER A 185 -11.98 -3.44 0.69
N ARG A 186 -11.69 -3.21 1.97
CA ARG A 186 -12.66 -2.67 2.93
C ARG A 186 -13.02 -1.23 2.60
N ASN A 187 -14.29 -0.86 2.74
CA ASN A 187 -14.73 0.51 2.48
C ASN A 187 -14.22 1.46 3.58
N SER A 188 -14.17 0.98 4.81
CA SER A 188 -13.51 1.63 5.96
C SER A 188 -11.99 1.80 5.83
N SER A 189 -11.33 1.15 4.85
CA SER A 189 -9.90 1.30 4.62
C SER A 189 -9.62 2.41 3.60
N ILE A 190 -8.58 3.21 3.86
CA ILE A 190 -8.01 4.18 2.90
C ILE A 190 -7.18 3.50 1.79
N GLU A 191 -7.07 2.17 1.82
CA GLU A 191 -6.43 1.38 0.77
C GLU A 191 -7.12 1.56 -0.58
N ALA A 192 -6.29 1.81 -1.59
CA ALA A 192 -6.62 1.73 -3.01
C ALA A 192 -5.39 1.17 -3.77
N PHE A 193 -5.48 1.07 -5.09
CA PHE A 193 -4.41 0.57 -5.95
C PHE A 193 -4.15 1.57 -7.07
N ALA A 194 -2.90 1.96 -7.28
CA ALA A 194 -2.49 2.62 -8.50
C ALA A 194 -2.33 1.56 -9.60
N VAL A 195 -3.08 1.69 -10.69
CA VAL A 195 -2.99 0.87 -11.89
C VAL A 195 -2.34 1.71 -12.97
N CYS A 196 -1.08 1.42 -13.26
CA CYS A 196 -0.26 2.15 -14.21
C CYS A 196 -0.04 1.29 -15.45
N GLN A 197 -0.36 1.82 -16.63
CA GLN A 197 -0.26 1.11 -17.90
C GLN A 197 0.59 1.90 -18.89
N GLY A 198 1.26 1.18 -19.79
CA GLY A 198 2.10 1.76 -20.82
C GLY A 198 3.32 2.44 -20.23
N TYR A 199 4.21 1.65 -19.61
CA TYR A 199 5.50 2.12 -19.10
C TYR A 199 6.29 2.83 -20.21
N ASP A 200 6.58 4.10 -19.99
CA ASP A 200 7.20 5.02 -20.94
C ASP A 200 8.13 5.96 -20.16
N PRO A 201 9.35 5.51 -19.81
CA PRO A 201 10.29 6.34 -19.06
C PRO A 201 10.79 7.52 -19.92
N PRO A 202 11.14 8.66 -19.32
CA PRO A 202 11.67 9.81 -20.06
C PRO A 202 12.90 9.46 -20.91
N GLU A 203 13.06 10.15 -22.03
CA GLU A 203 14.22 9.96 -22.91
C GLU A 203 15.54 10.18 -22.14
N GLY A 204 16.46 9.21 -22.25
CA GLY A 204 17.73 9.25 -21.52
C GLY A 204 17.66 8.90 -20.03
N PHE A 205 16.50 8.50 -19.52
CA PHE A 205 16.38 8.00 -18.15
C PHE A 205 17.18 6.70 -17.98
N ILE A 206 18.09 6.70 -17.00
CA ILE A 206 18.86 5.51 -16.61
C ILE A 206 18.40 5.12 -15.21
N PRO A 207 17.83 3.90 -15.03
CA PRO A 207 17.45 3.41 -13.71
C PRO A 207 18.64 3.36 -12.75
N ASP A 208 18.47 3.87 -11.54
CA ASP A 208 19.49 3.91 -10.49
C ASP A 208 18.88 3.65 -9.11
N LEU A 209 19.03 2.42 -8.60
CA LEU A 209 18.57 2.04 -7.25
C LEU A 209 19.37 2.69 -6.11
N SER A 210 20.55 3.27 -6.38
CA SER A 210 21.34 3.95 -5.35
C SER A 210 20.81 5.33 -4.99
N LYS A 211 19.96 5.89 -5.85
CA LYS A 211 19.30 7.18 -5.64
C LYS A 211 17.82 6.95 -5.36
N PRO A 212 17.26 7.59 -4.33
CA PRO A 212 15.81 7.66 -4.22
C PRO A 212 15.29 8.33 -5.51
N LEU A 213 14.30 7.69 -6.13
CA LEU A 213 13.76 8.09 -7.44
C LEU A 213 13.33 9.56 -7.47
N LEU A 214 12.95 10.11 -6.31
CA LEU A 214 12.34 11.42 -6.15
C LEU A 214 12.94 12.08 -4.90
N ASP A 215 13.94 12.93 -5.10
CA ASP A 215 14.51 13.77 -4.05
C ASP A 215 13.63 15.02 -3.82
N HIS A 216 13.56 15.46 -2.57
CA HIS A 216 12.50 16.30 -2.01
C HIS A 216 12.60 17.80 -2.36
N SER A 217 12.51 18.19 -3.64
CA SER A 217 12.08 19.56 -3.97
C SER A 217 10.55 19.56 -4.17
N TYR A 218 9.82 19.29 -3.10
CA TYR A 218 8.37 19.42 -3.10
C TYR A 218 8.00 20.87 -2.81
N ASP A 219 7.39 21.54 -3.78
CA ASP A 219 6.75 22.83 -3.53
C ASP A 219 5.41 22.57 -2.81
N PRO A 220 5.24 22.96 -1.53
CA PRO A 220 4.01 22.75 -0.79
C PRO A 220 2.78 23.43 -1.43
N ASP A 221 2.98 24.40 -2.32
CA ASP A 221 1.91 25.07 -3.05
C ASP A 221 1.27 24.17 -4.12
N PHE A 222 1.91 23.05 -4.50
CA PHE A 222 1.35 22.10 -5.48
C PHE A 222 0.06 21.41 -5.00
N ASN A 223 -0.08 21.21 -3.69
CA ASN A 223 -1.31 20.69 -3.07
C ASN A 223 -2.43 21.73 -2.99
N GLN A 224 -2.12 23.02 -3.17
CA GLN A 224 -3.06 24.13 -3.12
C GLN A 224 -3.56 24.52 -4.52
N LEU A 225 -3.11 23.84 -5.58
CA LEU A 225 -3.59 24.07 -6.93
C LEU A 225 -5.09 23.71 -7.00
N ASP A 226 -5.91 24.71 -7.31
CA ASP A 226 -7.35 24.59 -7.53
C ASP A 226 -7.72 24.79 -9.01
N GLY A 227 -8.81 24.16 -9.45
CA GLY A 227 -9.34 24.31 -10.81
C GLY A 227 -8.59 23.47 -11.87
N PRO A 228 -8.45 23.94 -13.12
CA PRO A 228 -7.95 23.14 -14.26
C PRO A 228 -6.47 22.73 -14.14
N THR A 229 -5.71 23.30 -13.21
CA THR A 229 -4.31 22.96 -12.93
C THR A 229 -4.16 21.76 -11.99
N ARG A 230 -5.24 21.37 -11.29
CA ARG A 230 -5.25 20.17 -10.44
C ARG A 230 -5.56 18.94 -11.27
N ILE A 231 -4.58 18.07 -11.44
CA ILE A 231 -4.77 16.80 -12.15
C ILE A 231 -5.41 15.79 -11.20
N ILE A 232 -6.66 15.43 -11.51
CA ILE A 232 -7.40 14.38 -10.78
C ILE A 232 -7.21 13.08 -11.55
N VAL A 233 -6.49 12.13 -10.94
CA VAL A 233 -6.42 10.76 -11.46
C VAL A 233 -7.81 10.13 -11.37
N PRO A 234 -8.33 9.56 -12.47
CA PRO A 234 -9.64 8.91 -12.46
C PRO A 234 -9.70 7.79 -11.41
N PHE A 235 -10.82 7.75 -10.70
CA PHE A 235 -11.10 6.73 -9.69
C PHE A 235 -12.06 5.69 -10.25
N VAL A 236 -11.68 4.42 -10.17
CA VAL A 236 -12.43 3.27 -10.69
C VAL A 236 -12.74 2.33 -9.54
N THR A 237 -14.00 1.93 -9.40
CA THR A 237 -14.39 0.84 -8.50
C THR A 237 -14.33 -0.47 -9.28
N CYS A 238 -13.70 -1.49 -8.71
CA CYS A 238 -13.53 -2.77 -9.41
C CYS A 238 -14.41 -3.86 -8.79
N GLY A 239 -15.09 -4.62 -9.63
CA GLY A 239 -15.97 -5.72 -9.23
C GLY A 239 -17.45 -5.45 -9.56
N ASP A 240 -18.28 -6.49 -9.46
CA ASP A 240 -19.69 -6.44 -9.85
C ASP A 240 -20.58 -5.94 -8.71
N LEU A 241 -21.67 -5.22 -9.02
CA LEU A 241 -22.70 -4.75 -8.08
C LEU A 241 -23.32 -5.88 -7.25
N SER A 242 -23.37 -7.10 -7.79
CA SER A 242 -23.84 -8.31 -7.10
C SER A 242 -22.86 -8.87 -6.05
N SER A 243 -21.61 -8.39 -6.02
CA SER A 243 -20.58 -8.91 -5.12
C SER A 243 -20.85 -8.58 -3.66
N TYR A 244 -20.28 -9.40 -2.76
CA TYR A 244 -20.37 -9.15 -1.33
C TYR A 244 -19.74 -7.82 -0.92
N ASP A 245 -20.38 -7.16 0.03
CA ASP A 245 -19.89 -6.00 0.76
C ASP A 245 -18.80 -6.44 1.74
N SER A 246 -17.61 -5.89 1.59
CA SER A 246 -16.43 -6.18 2.41
C SER A 246 -16.62 -5.85 3.90
N ASP A 247 -17.53 -4.92 4.21
CA ASP A 247 -17.73 -4.39 5.56
C ASP A 247 -18.95 -5.04 6.25
N ARG A 248 -19.73 -5.84 5.51
CA ARG A 248 -20.88 -6.58 6.07
C ARG A 248 -20.51 -8.01 6.46
N SER A 249 -21.16 -8.47 7.52
CA SER A 249 -21.19 -9.89 7.89
C SER A 249 -22.40 -10.56 7.24
N TYR A 250 -22.16 -11.71 6.63
CA TYR A 250 -23.19 -12.53 5.98
C TYR A 250 -23.43 -13.81 6.80
N PRO A 251 -24.66 -14.33 6.86
CA PRO A 251 -24.96 -15.61 7.50
C PRO A 251 -24.02 -16.73 7.05
N LEU A 252 -23.81 -17.70 7.95
CA LEU A 252 -22.96 -18.87 7.67
C LEU A 252 -23.75 -20.03 7.07
N ASP A 253 -25.04 -20.11 7.34
CA ASP A 253 -25.89 -21.18 6.83
C ASP A 253 -26.11 -20.97 5.33
N LEU A 254 -25.83 -22.02 4.57
CA LEU A 254 -26.00 -22.03 3.12
C LEU A 254 -27.50 -22.16 2.80
N GLU A 255 -27.94 -21.60 1.66
CA GLU A 255 -29.36 -21.61 1.25
C GLU A 255 -29.92 -23.04 1.08
N ASP A 256 -29.04 -24.03 0.90
CA ASP A 256 -29.35 -25.46 0.82
C ASP A 256 -29.53 -26.15 2.20
N GLY A 257 -29.41 -25.40 3.30
CA GLY A 257 -29.54 -25.90 4.67
C GLY A 257 -28.30 -26.63 5.20
N SER A 258 -27.19 -26.64 4.46
CA SER A 258 -25.94 -27.23 4.92
C SER A 258 -25.20 -26.31 5.90
N LYS A 259 -24.63 -26.91 6.96
CA LYS A 259 -23.90 -26.16 7.99
C LYS A 259 -22.50 -25.81 7.51
N TYR A 260 -22.09 -24.55 7.72
CA TYR A 260 -20.73 -24.09 7.42
C TYR A 260 -19.67 -24.99 8.05
N LYS A 261 -18.76 -25.50 7.21
CA LYS A 261 -17.60 -26.28 7.65
C LYS A 261 -16.34 -25.42 7.59
N TYR A 262 -15.76 -25.16 8.76
CA TYR A 262 -14.51 -24.42 8.85
C TYR A 262 -13.36 -25.14 8.12
N THR A 263 -12.74 -24.45 7.17
CA THR A 263 -11.50 -24.85 6.52
C THR A 263 -10.28 -24.12 7.15
N PRO A 264 -9.20 -24.84 7.46
CA PRO A 264 -7.94 -24.20 7.87
C PRO A 264 -7.35 -23.37 6.71
N PRO A 265 -6.50 -22.36 6.98
CA PRO A 265 -5.77 -21.65 5.92
C PRO A 265 -4.97 -22.63 5.06
N THR A 266 -4.93 -22.40 3.74
CA THR A 266 -4.20 -23.27 2.80
C THR A 266 -2.74 -23.44 3.18
N GLN A 267 -2.11 -22.34 3.61
CA GLN A 267 -0.72 -22.35 4.07
C GLN A 267 -0.52 -21.18 5.05
N PRO A 268 -0.19 -21.44 6.32
CA PRO A 268 0.18 -20.37 7.25
C PRO A 268 1.56 -19.78 6.89
N PRO A 269 1.86 -18.54 7.33
CA PRO A 269 3.21 -17.97 7.24
C PRO A 269 4.24 -18.91 7.88
N ILE A 270 5.40 -19.07 7.24
CA ILE A 270 6.50 -19.88 7.80
C ILE A 270 7.04 -19.23 9.07
N SER A 271 7.27 -17.91 9.02
CA SER A 271 7.77 -17.10 10.12
C SER A 271 6.87 -15.88 10.28
N PRO A 272 5.78 -15.96 11.07
CA PRO A 272 4.89 -14.83 11.23
C PRO A 272 5.60 -13.65 11.92
N PRO A 273 5.34 -12.39 11.55
CA PRO A 273 6.00 -11.22 12.14
C PRO A 273 5.86 -11.14 13.67
N TYR A 274 4.73 -11.61 14.20
CA TYR A 274 4.45 -11.64 15.63
C TYR A 274 5.06 -12.82 16.38
N GLN A 275 5.88 -13.66 15.73
CA GLN A 275 6.49 -14.84 16.36
C GLN A 275 7.35 -14.44 17.55
N GLU A 276 8.16 -13.40 17.42
CA GLU A 276 9.02 -12.90 18.51
C GLU A 276 8.19 -12.33 19.67
N ALA A 277 7.18 -11.51 19.37
CA ALA A 277 6.26 -11.03 20.41
C ALA A 277 5.57 -12.19 21.15
N CYS A 278 5.18 -13.24 20.44
CA CYS A 278 4.61 -14.45 21.05
C CYS A 278 5.61 -15.22 21.92
N THR A 279 6.89 -15.30 21.53
CA THR A 279 7.91 -15.98 22.32
C THR A 279 8.26 -15.17 23.56
N LEU A 280 8.44 -13.86 23.44
CA LEU A 280 8.66 -12.94 24.56
C LEU A 280 7.49 -12.98 25.55
N LYS A 281 6.25 -13.01 25.05
CA LYS A 281 5.05 -13.16 25.89
C LYS A 281 5.05 -14.49 26.65
N LYS A 282 5.40 -15.60 25.99
CA LYS A 282 5.52 -16.93 26.64
C LYS A 282 6.63 -16.97 27.70
N LYS A 283 7.73 -16.24 27.48
CA LYS A 283 8.85 -16.10 28.41
C LYS A 283 8.60 -15.09 29.53
N GLY A 284 7.46 -14.39 29.53
CA GLY A 284 7.17 -13.32 30.50
C GLY A 284 8.05 -12.08 30.34
N GLN A 285 8.71 -11.92 29.18
CA GLN A 285 9.66 -10.85 28.87
C GLN A 285 9.01 -9.69 28.10
N LEU A 286 7.76 -9.84 27.67
CA LEU A 286 7.01 -8.75 27.07
C LEU A 286 6.63 -7.73 28.15
N ALA A 287 6.90 -6.45 27.91
CA ALA A 287 6.50 -5.38 28.82
C ALA A 287 5.00 -5.52 29.15
N LYS A 288 4.67 -5.54 30.44
CA LYS A 288 3.28 -5.52 30.89
C LYS A 288 2.72 -4.13 30.59
N GLU A 289 1.50 -4.05 30.07
CA GLU A 289 0.76 -2.78 30.03
C GLU A 289 0.80 -2.16 31.42
N ILE A 290 1.43 -0.99 31.53
CA ILE A 290 1.35 -0.18 32.73
C ILE A 290 -0.09 0.31 32.74
N ARG A 291 -0.92 -0.26 33.62
CA ARG A 291 -2.26 0.28 33.83
C ARG A 291 -2.07 1.68 34.38
N PRO A 292 -2.94 2.65 34.06
CA PRO A 292 -2.88 3.99 34.66
C PRO A 292 -2.85 3.99 36.19
N GLN A 293 -3.32 2.90 36.79
CA GLN A 293 -3.42 2.64 38.23
C GLN A 293 -2.09 2.14 38.86
N ASP A 294 -1.18 1.60 38.04
CA ASP A 294 0.10 1.01 38.44
C ASP A 294 1.28 1.98 38.22
N CYS A 295 1.01 3.21 37.76
CA CYS A 295 2.02 4.27 37.71
C CYS A 295 2.34 4.72 39.15
N PRO A 296 3.58 4.52 39.65
CA PRO A 296 3.98 5.19 40.88
C PRO A 296 3.98 6.69 40.60
N ILE A 297 3.09 7.43 41.26
CA ILE A 297 3.15 8.89 41.33
C ILE A 297 4.41 9.21 42.15
N SER A 298 5.58 9.16 41.52
CA SER A 298 6.83 9.62 42.07
C SER A 298 7.13 10.97 41.44
N ARG A 299 6.84 12.02 42.21
CA ARG A 299 7.29 13.40 42.06
C ARG A 299 7.23 13.97 40.65
N VAL A 300 6.24 14.83 40.46
CA VAL A 300 6.27 15.91 39.47
C VAL A 300 7.66 16.55 39.53
N ASP A 301 8.47 16.37 38.47
CA ASP A 301 9.57 17.27 38.19
C ASP A 301 8.91 18.65 38.04
N THR A 302 9.04 19.47 39.08
CA THR A 302 8.72 20.89 39.02
C THR A 302 9.58 21.48 37.92
N LEU A 303 8.98 21.66 36.74
CA LEU A 303 9.48 22.53 35.70
C LEU A 303 9.89 23.87 36.35
N PRO A 304 11.11 24.39 36.10
CA PRO A 304 11.42 25.75 36.50
C PRO A 304 10.40 26.69 35.85
N GLN A 305 9.96 27.68 36.64
CA GLN A 305 8.89 28.64 36.32
C GLN A 305 8.90 29.15 34.87
N PRO A 306 7.73 29.48 34.30
CA PRO A 306 7.64 29.99 32.94
C PRO A 306 8.44 31.29 32.79
N LEU A 307 9.25 31.35 31.73
CA LEU A 307 9.92 32.57 31.28
C LEU A 307 8.88 33.68 31.07
N VAL A 308 9.16 34.84 31.66
CA VAL A 308 8.37 36.07 31.59
C VAL A 308 8.03 36.39 30.13
N ALA A 309 6.75 36.61 29.84
CA ALA A 309 6.28 37.03 28.52
C ALA A 309 6.93 38.37 28.12
N PRO A 310 7.44 38.53 26.87
CA PRO A 310 7.98 39.80 26.43
C PRO A 310 6.86 40.85 26.38
N GLN A 311 7.14 42.04 26.92
CA GLN A 311 6.21 43.17 26.89
C GLN A 311 5.87 43.51 25.43
N ARG A 312 4.58 43.48 25.09
CA ARG A 312 4.07 44.07 23.85
C ARG A 312 4.22 45.58 23.96
N HIS A 313 5.21 46.16 23.28
CA HIS A 313 5.21 47.58 22.98
C HIS A 313 4.06 47.86 22.01
N SER A 314 3.01 48.51 22.52
CA SER A 314 2.01 49.18 21.70
C SER A 314 2.67 50.38 21.02
N LEU A 315 2.89 50.28 19.70
CA LEU A 315 3.17 51.45 18.87
C LEU A 315 1.88 52.27 18.79
N LEU A 316 1.86 53.38 19.54
CA LEU A 316 0.85 54.43 19.40
C LEU A 316 0.97 55.04 17.99
N ALA A 317 -0.18 55.20 17.33
CA ALA A 317 -0.28 55.93 16.07
C ALA A 317 0.07 57.41 16.30
N PRO A 318 0.76 58.09 15.35
CA PRO A 318 1.01 59.52 15.45
C PRO A 318 -0.27 60.29 15.11
N GLU A 319 -0.56 61.31 15.93
CA GLU A 319 -1.62 62.29 15.73
C GLU A 319 -1.42 62.99 14.38
N MET A 320 -2.44 62.94 13.51
CA MET A 320 -2.53 63.84 12.35
C MET A 320 -3.38 65.03 12.75
N GLU A 321 -2.74 66.21 12.76
CA GLU A 321 -3.38 67.50 12.90
C GLU A 321 -4.37 67.76 11.76
N ASP A 322 -5.57 68.22 12.12
CA ASP A 322 -6.55 68.78 11.21
C ASP A 322 -5.97 69.99 10.50
N ASN A 323 -5.95 69.97 9.16
CA ASN A 323 -5.87 71.19 8.38
C ASN A 323 -6.89 71.15 7.24
N GLU A 324 -7.93 71.96 7.39
CA GLU A 324 -8.91 72.27 6.36
C GLU A 324 -8.21 72.81 5.11
N MET A 325 -8.48 72.22 3.95
CA MET A 325 -8.45 72.98 2.70
C MET A 325 -9.42 72.37 1.70
N SER A 326 -10.36 73.21 1.30
CA SER A 326 -11.41 73.02 0.30
C SER A 326 -10.88 72.69 -1.09
N CYS A 327 -11.64 71.87 -1.83
CA CYS A 327 -12.12 72.17 -3.20
C CYS A 327 -12.95 71.01 -3.76
N SER A 328 -14.18 71.33 -4.18
CA SER A 328 -14.92 70.60 -5.23
C SER A 328 -14.57 71.19 -6.61
N PRO A 329 -15.02 70.62 -7.74
CA PRO A 329 -15.35 69.23 -8.05
C PRO A 329 -14.28 68.51 -8.87
#